data_AF-A0A1Q3CS74-F1
#
_entry.id   AF-A0A1Q3CS74-F1
#
_cell.length_a   1.000
_cell.length_b   1.000
_cell.length_c   1.000
_cell.angle_alpha   90.00
_cell.angle_beta   90.00
_cell.angle_gamma   90.00
#
_symmetry.space_group_name_H-M   'P 1'
#
loop_
_entity.id
_entity.type
_entity.pdbx_description
1 polymer ?
#
loop_
_entity_poly.entity_id
_entity_poly.type
_entity_poly.pdbx_seq_one_letter_code
_entity_poly.pdbx_strand_id
1 'polypeptide(L)'
;MPQGLLNRIQQMNGSDCIFVIQKKLFKSDVEKAENRLTIPVRQVINKFLRMEEEEKLEIKEAIQVRVIEPCLDQSFLVLKKWALRTSCSYALVSGWFDVVSNKENKLMQHSIVRLWAFRIGLELCFALTVVDPEDQTDTSPISNNNGASTSHHSASSSNSPTT
;
A
#
# COMPACT_ATOMS: atom_id res chain seq x y z
N MET A 1 -12.17 11.44 4.68
CA MET A 1 -10.83 11.70 5.22
C MET A 1 -10.97 12.18 6.67
N PRO A 2 -10.13 11.76 7.63
CA PRO A 2 -10.16 12.24 9.01
C PRO A 2 -9.90 13.76 9.11
N GLN A 3 -10.55 14.43 10.07
CA GLN A 3 -10.48 15.89 10.19
C GLN A 3 -9.06 16.42 10.45
N GLY A 4 -8.27 15.73 11.28
CA GLY A 4 -6.89 16.13 11.55
C GLY A 4 -6.02 16.17 10.29
N LEU A 5 -6.22 15.20 9.40
CA LEU A 5 -5.50 15.13 8.13
C LEU A 5 -5.95 16.24 7.17
N LEU A 6 -7.27 16.49 7.09
CA LEU A 6 -7.81 17.58 6.27
C LEU A 6 -7.27 18.95 6.74
N ASN A 7 -7.27 19.19 8.05
CA ASN A 7 -6.71 20.41 8.63
C ASN A 7 -5.23 20.56 8.27
N ARG A 8 -4.45 19.46 8.34
CA ARG A 8 -3.03 19.47 8.00
C ARG A 8 -2.80 19.82 6.52
N ILE A 9 -3.60 19.25 5.62
CA ILE A 9 -3.57 19.59 4.19
C ILE A 9 -3.88 21.07 3.98
N GLN A 10 -4.91 21.61 4.63
CA GLN A 10 -5.29 23.02 4.52
C GLN A 10 -4.20 23.97 5.04
N GLN A 11 -3.54 23.64 6.14
CA GLN A 11 -2.39 24.39 6.67
C GLN A 11 -1.21 24.45 5.69
N MET A 12 -1.12 23.48 4.78
CA MET A 12 -0.11 23.43 3.72
C MET A 12 -0.59 24.06 2.41
N ASN A 13 -1.71 24.80 2.45
CA ASN A 13 -2.39 25.34 1.26
C ASN A 13 -2.76 24.25 0.24
N GLY A 14 -3.07 23.05 0.74
CA GLY A 14 -3.41 21.91 -0.09
C GLY A 14 -4.82 21.96 -0.67
N SER A 15 -4.97 21.52 -1.92
CA SER A 15 -6.22 21.46 -2.67
C SER A 15 -6.41 20.11 -3.38
N ASP A 16 -7.52 19.93 -4.09
CA ASP A 16 -7.78 18.79 -4.98
C ASP A 16 -7.56 17.42 -4.32
N CYS A 17 -8.14 17.22 -3.14
CA CYS A 17 -8.04 15.96 -2.41
C CYS A 17 -8.81 14.84 -3.14
N ILE A 18 -8.08 13.84 -3.60
CA ILE A 18 -8.59 12.70 -4.38
C ILE A 18 -8.31 11.41 -3.61
N PHE A 19 -9.33 10.58 -3.45
CA PHE A 19 -9.15 9.26 -2.86
C PHE A 19 -8.55 8.30 -3.89
N VAL A 20 -7.36 7.77 -3.61
CA VAL A 20 -6.61 6.93 -4.57
C VAL A 20 -6.95 5.46 -4.39
N ILE A 21 -6.79 4.92 -3.18
CA ILE A 21 -6.96 3.49 -2.91
C ILE A 21 -7.19 3.23 -1.41
N GLN A 22 -7.98 2.20 -1.09
CA GLN A 22 -7.92 1.49 0.18
C GLN A 22 -7.22 0.15 -0.03
N LYS A 23 -6.18 -0.14 0.76
CA LYS A 23 -5.38 -1.35 0.58
C LYS A 23 -5.00 -1.95 1.93
N LYS A 24 -5.08 -3.27 2.02
CA LYS A 24 -4.47 -4.05 3.11
C LYS A 24 -2.96 -4.17 2.85
N LEU A 25 -2.14 -3.80 3.84
CA LEU A 25 -0.70 -3.95 3.75
C LEU A 25 -0.29 -5.43 3.81
N PHE A 26 0.57 -5.82 2.88
CA PHE A 26 1.20 -7.15 2.88
C PHE A 26 2.60 -7.08 3.47
N LYS A 27 3.20 -8.25 3.72
CA LYS A 27 4.58 -8.37 4.20
C LYS A 27 5.57 -7.55 3.35
N SER A 28 5.41 -7.62 2.02
CA SER A 28 6.22 -6.86 1.07
C SER A 28 6.06 -5.34 1.17
N ASP A 29 4.98 -4.85 1.77
CA ASP A 29 4.79 -3.42 1.99
C ASP A 29 5.40 -2.96 3.33
N VAL A 30 5.76 -3.85 4.26
CA VAL A 30 6.26 -3.43 5.59
C VAL A 30 7.70 -3.85 5.86
N GLU A 31 8.26 -4.73 5.05
CA GLU A 31 9.64 -5.16 5.20
C GLU A 31 10.66 -4.17 4.62
N LYS A 32 11.76 -4.00 5.37
CA LYS A 32 12.88 -3.14 4.99
C LYS A 32 13.50 -3.49 3.63
N ALA A 33 13.51 -4.77 3.28
CA ALA A 33 14.10 -5.24 2.03
C ALA A 33 13.36 -4.69 0.80
N GLU A 34 12.03 -4.61 0.86
CA GLU A 34 11.21 -4.16 -0.26
C GLU A 34 11.03 -2.63 -0.26
N ASN A 35 10.98 -2.00 0.92
CA ASN A 35 10.95 -0.55 1.14
C ASN A 35 10.00 0.20 0.18
N ARG A 36 8.79 -0.35 -0.02
CA ARG A 36 7.80 0.23 -0.93
C ARG A 36 6.37 0.02 -0.50
N LEU A 37 5.51 1.01 -0.77
CA LEU A 37 4.07 0.81 -0.84
C LEU A 37 3.66 0.65 -2.29
N THR A 38 3.09 -0.50 -2.64
CA THR A 38 2.55 -0.71 -4.00
C THR A 38 1.09 -0.24 -4.10
N ILE A 39 0.77 0.39 -5.23
CA ILE A 39 -0.56 0.89 -5.60
C ILE A 39 -0.91 0.25 -6.94
N PRO A 40 -1.59 -0.91 -6.96
CA PRO A 40 -1.95 -1.58 -8.20
C PRO A 40 -2.85 -0.68 -9.05
N VAL A 41 -2.50 -0.45 -10.32
CA VAL A 41 -3.24 0.47 -11.21
C VAL A 41 -4.72 0.08 -11.31
N ARG A 42 -5.01 -1.23 -11.31
CA ARG A 42 -6.38 -1.77 -11.36
C ARG A 42 -7.22 -1.52 -10.10
N GLN A 43 -6.59 -1.13 -9.00
CA GLN A 43 -7.26 -0.83 -7.72
C GLN A 43 -7.32 0.67 -7.44
N VAL A 44 -6.80 1.51 -8.34
CA VAL A 44 -6.94 2.97 -8.24
C VAL A 44 -8.40 3.34 -8.49
N ILE A 45 -9.00 4.04 -7.53
CA ILE A 45 -10.42 4.39 -7.53
C ILE A 45 -10.66 5.64 -8.37
N ASN A 46 -9.78 6.64 -8.25
CA ASN A 46 -9.89 7.90 -8.96
C ASN A 46 -8.55 8.27 -9.62
N LYS A 47 -8.61 8.84 -10.83
CA LYS A 47 -7.42 9.39 -11.50
C LYS A 47 -6.84 10.51 -10.66
N PHE A 48 -5.57 10.39 -10.29
CA PHE A 48 -4.87 11.34 -9.42
C PHE A 48 -3.69 12.05 -10.10
N LEU A 49 -3.18 11.49 -11.19
CA LEU A 49 -2.08 12.04 -11.98
C LEU A 49 -2.59 13.00 -13.04
N ARG A 50 -1.82 14.07 -13.28
CA ARG A 50 -1.94 14.92 -14.47
C ARG A 50 -1.20 14.27 -15.64
N MET A 51 -1.47 14.76 -16.84
CA MET A 51 -0.95 14.19 -18.08
C MET A 51 0.59 14.15 -18.08
N GLU A 52 1.24 15.24 -17.67
CA GLU A 52 2.70 15.35 -17.63
C GLU A 52 3.32 14.38 -16.63
N GLU A 53 2.61 14.07 -15.54
CA GLU A 53 3.05 13.13 -14.51
C GLU A 53 2.88 11.68 -14.98
N GLU A 54 1.79 11.39 -15.69
CA GLU A 54 1.59 10.10 -16.36
C GLU A 54 2.68 9.83 -17.39
N GLU A 55 3.00 10.82 -18.24
CA GLU A 55 4.04 10.72 -19.25
C GLU A 55 5.42 10.43 -18.64
N LYS A 56 5.82 11.20 -17.62
CA LYS A 56 7.07 10.95 -16.86
C LYS A 56 7.14 9.53 -16.33
N LEU A 57 6.06 9.06 -15.71
CA LEU A 57 6.00 7.72 -15.14
C LEU A 57 6.01 6.63 -16.23
N GLU A 58 5.45 6.87 -17.42
CA GLU A 58 5.46 5.94 -18.55
C GLU A 58 6.88 5.74 -19.11
N ILE A 59 7.66 6.82 -19.20
CA ILE A 59 9.08 6.76 -19.60
C ILE A 59 10.01 6.33 -18.45
N LYS A 60 9.45 5.82 -17.34
CA LYS A 60 10.14 5.31 -16.15
C LYS A 60 10.93 6.36 -15.36
N GLU A 61 10.60 7.64 -15.54
CA GLU A 61 11.07 8.68 -14.63
C GLU A 61 10.39 8.56 -13.26
N ALA A 62 10.96 9.29 -12.31
CA ALA A 62 10.55 9.30 -10.92
C ALA A 62 9.99 10.67 -10.57
N ILE A 63 8.94 10.71 -9.74
CA ILE A 63 8.38 11.95 -9.22
C ILE A 63 8.64 12.00 -7.71
N GLN A 64 9.37 13.01 -7.25
CA GLN A 64 9.50 13.26 -5.82
C GLN A 64 8.16 13.80 -5.30
N VAL A 65 7.68 13.23 -4.20
CA VAL A 65 6.37 13.56 -3.64
C VAL A 65 6.50 13.77 -2.14
N ARG A 66 5.76 14.75 -1.63
CA ARG A 66 5.58 14.94 -0.20
C ARG A 66 4.44 14.05 0.28
N VAL A 67 4.64 13.40 1.43
CA VAL A 67 3.64 12.51 2.04
C VAL A 67 3.36 12.99 3.45
N ILE A 68 2.08 13.19 3.77
CA ILE A 68 1.62 13.35 5.15
C ILE A 68 1.38 11.94 5.70
N GLU A 69 2.16 11.59 6.71
CA GLU A 69 2.09 10.30 7.41
C GLU A 69 0.82 10.22 8.28
N PRO A 70 0.39 9.02 8.70
CA PRO A 70 -0.73 8.86 9.63
C PRO A 70 -0.61 9.70 10.92
N CYS A 71 0.60 9.91 11.44
CA CYS A 71 0.86 10.77 12.62
C CYS A 71 0.85 12.28 12.31
N LEU A 72 0.54 12.68 11.07
CA LEU A 72 0.51 14.07 10.57
C LEU A 72 1.88 14.73 10.34
N ASP A 73 2.96 13.98 10.55
CA ASP A 73 4.31 14.38 10.11
C ASP A 73 4.45 14.28 8.59
N GLN A 74 5.55 14.83 8.09
CA GLN A 74 5.84 14.88 6.65
C GLN A 74 7.11 14.10 6.35
N SER A 75 7.05 13.31 5.28
CA SER A 75 8.24 12.73 4.66
C SER A 75 8.22 12.92 3.15
N PHE A 76 9.40 12.79 2.55
CA PHE A 76 9.58 12.90 1.10
C PHE A 76 9.87 11.52 0.55
N LEU A 77 9.01 11.07 -0.36
CA LEU A 77 9.13 9.78 -1.02
C LEU A 77 9.28 9.99 -2.53
N VAL A 78 9.47 8.89 -3.23
CA VAL A 78 9.52 8.87 -4.69
C VAL A 78 8.40 7.98 -5.22
N LEU A 79 7.58 8.53 -6.11
CA LEU A 79 6.61 7.78 -6.89
C LEU A 79 7.28 7.25 -8.17
N LYS A 80 7.15 5.94 -8.40
CA LYS A 80 7.56 5.27 -9.64
C LYS A 80 6.41 4.44 -10.21
N LYS A 81 6.42 4.19 -11.51
CA LYS A 81 5.52 3.24 -12.17
C LYS A 81 6.29 1.99 -12.58
N TRP A 82 5.77 0.84 -12.19
CA TRP A 82 6.33 -0.47 -12.47
C TRP A 82 5.36 -1.25 -13.35
N ALA A 83 5.80 -1.60 -14.55
CA ALA A 83 5.03 -2.40 -15.49
C ALA A 83 5.72 -3.77 -15.65
N LEU A 84 4.98 -4.82 -15.32
CA LEU A 84 5.26 -6.20 -15.71
C LEU A 84 4.36 -6.57 -16.89
N ARG A 85 4.64 -7.70 -17.57
CA ARG A 85 3.90 -8.12 -18.78
C ARG A 85 2.37 -8.16 -18.59
N THR A 86 1.87 -8.42 -17.39
CA THR A 86 0.43 -8.61 -17.11
C THR A 86 -0.12 -7.69 -16.02
N SER A 87 0.73 -6.89 -15.36
CA SER A 87 0.34 -6.05 -14.23
C SER A 87 1.11 -4.74 -14.22
N CYS A 88 0.41 -3.65 -13.88
CA CYS A 88 1.03 -2.35 -13.66
C CYS A 88 0.70 -1.85 -12.27
N SER A 89 1.68 -1.27 -11.58
CA SER A 89 1.52 -0.68 -10.25
C SER A 89 2.32 0.61 -10.17
N TYR A 90 1.83 1.56 -9.41
CA TYR A 90 2.69 2.61 -8.87
C TYR A 90 3.35 2.12 -7.58
N ALA A 91 4.47 2.71 -7.21
CA ALA A 91 5.16 2.42 -5.97
C ALA A 91 5.67 3.70 -5.33
N LEU A 92 5.35 3.91 -4.05
CA LEU A 92 6.04 4.90 -3.20
C LEU A 92 7.28 4.22 -2.62
N VAL A 93 8.46 4.75 -2.92
CA VAL A 93 9.77 4.18 -2.58
C VAL A 93 10.70 5.23 -1.96
N SER A 94 11.93 4.84 -1.64
CA SER A 94 13.01 5.73 -1.18
C SER A 94 12.72 6.48 0.13
N GLY A 95 12.14 5.78 1.11
CA GLY A 95 11.79 6.34 2.43
C GLY A 95 10.53 5.73 3.04
N TRP A 96 9.84 4.86 2.29
CA TRP A 96 8.60 4.23 2.74
C TRP A 96 8.78 3.40 4.02
N PHE A 97 9.89 2.67 4.16
CA PHE A 97 10.18 1.90 5.36
C PHE A 97 10.37 2.80 6.58
N ASP A 98 10.87 4.02 6.41
CA ASP A 98 10.99 4.97 7.53
C ASP A 98 9.60 5.36 8.04
N VAL A 99 8.66 5.61 7.12
CA VAL A 99 7.22 5.82 7.43
C VAL A 99 6.63 4.62 8.18
N VAL A 100 6.92 3.40 7.73
CA VAL A 100 6.45 2.18 8.41
C VAL A 100 7.10 2.00 9.78
N SER A 101 8.38 2.32 9.92
CA SER A 101 9.15 2.15 11.17
C SER A 101 8.81 3.18 12.24
N ASN A 102 8.17 4.29 11.86
CA ASN A 102 7.67 5.28 12.79
C ASN A 102 6.49 4.71 13.60
N LYS A 103 6.69 4.51 14.90
CA LYS A 103 5.72 3.88 15.80
C LYS A 103 4.41 4.66 15.90
N GLU A 104 4.45 5.98 15.74
CA GLU A 104 3.25 6.84 15.78
C GLU A 104 2.31 6.58 14.61
N ASN A 105 2.81 6.02 13.50
CA ASN A 105 1.99 5.68 12.35
C ASN A 105 1.21 4.38 12.50
N LYS A 106 1.59 3.52 13.46
CA LYS A 106 0.95 2.22 13.74
C LYS A 106 0.77 1.36 12.49
N LEU A 107 1.71 1.45 11.54
CA LEU A 107 1.69 0.68 10.31
C LEU A 107 2.31 -0.70 10.54
N MET A 108 1.50 -1.73 10.35
CA MET A 108 1.95 -3.12 10.43
C MET A 108 1.34 -3.97 9.32
N GLN A 109 1.88 -5.18 9.12
CA GLN A 109 1.27 -6.15 8.22
C GLN A 109 -0.21 -6.31 8.55
N HIS A 110 -1.05 -6.37 7.52
CA HIS A 110 -2.51 -6.46 7.61
C HIS A 110 -3.26 -5.19 8.02
N SER A 111 -2.57 -4.10 8.34
CA SER A 111 -3.22 -2.79 8.48
C SER A 111 -3.93 -2.40 7.19
N ILE A 112 -5.11 -1.81 7.29
CA ILE A 112 -5.80 -1.24 6.13
C ILE A 112 -5.42 0.24 6.07
N VAL A 113 -4.79 0.64 4.97
CA VAL A 113 -4.43 2.03 4.70
C VAL A 113 -5.32 2.62 3.62
N ARG A 114 -5.59 3.90 3.75
CA ARG A 114 -6.23 4.73 2.72
C ARG A 114 -5.22 5.77 2.27
N LEU A 115 -4.98 5.82 0.97
CA LEU A 115 -4.10 6.80 0.33
C LEU A 115 -4.94 7.85 -0.39
N TRP A 116 -4.61 9.11 -0.14
CA TRP A 116 -5.18 10.27 -0.81
C TRP A 116 -4.10 11.01 -1.57
N ALA A 117 -4.40 11.49 -2.76
CA ALA A 117 -3.59 12.47 -3.47
C ALA A 117 -4.15 13.86 -3.22
N PHE A 118 -3.29 14.87 -3.20
CA PHE A 118 -3.70 16.28 -3.13
C PHE A 118 -2.63 17.14 -3.80
N ARG A 119 -2.92 18.44 -3.93
CA ARG A 119 -2.05 19.40 -4.62
C ARG A 119 -1.59 20.50 -3.70
N ILE A 120 -0.33 20.91 -3.83
CA ILE A 120 0.17 22.19 -3.33
C ILE A 120 0.62 22.98 -4.56
N GLY A 121 -0.23 23.90 -5.02
CA GLY A 121 -0.07 24.51 -6.34
C GLY A 121 -0.15 23.46 -7.45
N LEU A 122 0.98 23.18 -8.11
CA LEU A 122 1.08 22.17 -9.16
C LEU A 122 1.65 20.83 -8.68
N GLU A 123 2.23 20.80 -7.47
CA GLU A 123 2.95 19.62 -6.96
C GLU A 123 1.98 18.52 -6.51
N LEU A 124 2.27 17.27 -6.92
CA LEU A 124 1.60 16.09 -6.40
C LEU A 124 2.08 15.76 -5.00
N CYS A 125 1.15 15.67 -4.06
CA CYS A 125 1.39 15.22 -2.70
C CYS A 125 0.47 14.05 -2.35
N PHE A 126 0.82 13.30 -1.31
CA PHE A 126 -0.01 12.22 -0.78
C PHE A 126 -0.29 12.37 0.72
N ALA A 127 -1.38 11.78 1.17
CA ALA A 127 -1.75 11.72 2.57
C ALA A 127 -2.23 10.31 2.92
N LEU A 128 -1.73 9.77 4.03
CA LEU A 128 -2.00 8.41 4.49
C LEU A 128 -2.87 8.42 5.74
N THR A 129 -3.75 7.43 5.82
CA THR A 129 -4.53 7.13 7.02
C THR A 129 -4.59 5.64 7.24
N VAL A 130 -4.61 5.22 8.50
CA VAL A 130 -4.90 3.84 8.89
C VAL A 130 -6.39 3.77 9.24
N VAL A 131 -7.06 2.72 8.79
CA VAL A 131 -8.46 2.44 9.16
C VAL A 131 -8.45 1.61 10.44
N ASP A 132 -9.16 2.09 11.45
CA ASP A 132 -9.27 1.38 12.71
C ASP A 132 -10.00 0.03 12.50
N PRO A 133 -9.61 -1.04 13.22
CA PRO A 133 -10.24 -2.35 13.11
C PRO A 133 -11.76 -2.35 13.32
N GLU A 134 -12.27 -1.42 14.12
CA GLU A 134 -13.70 -1.28 14.43
C GLU A 134 -14.52 -0.70 13.27
N ASP A 135 -13.87 0.00 12.33
CA ASP A 135 -14.49 0.59 11.14
C ASP A 135 -14.44 -0.34 9.91
N GLN A 136 -14.02 -1.60 10.10
CA GLN A 136 -13.96 -2.59 9.03
C GLN A 136 -15.34 -3.24 8.84
N THR A 137 -16.19 -2.66 8.00
CA THR A 137 -17.38 -3.38 7.51
C THR A 137 -16.92 -4.53 6.60
N ASP A 138 -16.92 -5.74 7.14
CA ASP A 138 -16.57 -6.98 6.46
C ASP A 138 -17.30 -7.10 5.10
N THR A 139 -16.55 -6.87 4.03
CA THR A 139 -16.91 -7.32 2.68
C THR A 139 -15.76 -8.14 2.13
N SER A 140 -15.61 -9.34 2.67
CA SER A 140 -14.89 -10.43 1.99
C SER A 140 -15.92 -11.43 1.44
N PRO A 141 -15.78 -11.92 0.19
CA PRO A 141 -16.68 -12.93 -0.36
C PRO A 141 -16.43 -14.28 0.33
N ILE A 142 -17.51 -14.93 0.76
CA ILE A 142 -17.53 -16.28 1.31
C ILE A 142 -16.98 -17.25 0.25
N SER A 143 -15.84 -17.88 0.54
CA SER A 143 -15.42 -19.10 -0.16
C SER A 143 -15.75 -20.29 0.74
N ASN A 144 -16.88 -20.93 0.45
CA ASN A 144 -17.27 -22.21 1.05
C ASN A 144 -16.33 -23.31 0.55
N ASN A 145 -15.52 -23.89 1.44
CA ASN A 145 -14.90 -25.19 1.18
C ASN A 145 -15.45 -26.21 2.18
N ASN A 146 -16.53 -26.88 1.78
CA ASN A 146 -16.87 -28.21 2.27
C ASN A 146 -16.22 -29.22 1.33
N GLY A 147 -15.40 -30.13 1.86
CA GLY A 147 -14.77 -31.16 1.04
C GLY A 147 -13.85 -32.13 1.77
N ALA A 148 -14.44 -32.95 2.62
CA ALA A 148 -14.08 -34.34 2.94
C ALA A 148 -12.68 -34.68 3.52
N SER A 149 -12.72 -35.05 4.80
CA SER A 149 -11.78 -35.94 5.48
C SER A 149 -11.72 -37.31 4.80
N THR A 150 -10.51 -37.85 4.60
CA THR A 150 -10.21 -39.27 4.83
C THR A 150 -8.76 -39.42 5.29
N SER A 151 -8.59 -39.77 6.56
CA SER A 151 -7.40 -40.33 7.17
C SER A 151 -7.23 -41.79 6.79
N HIS A 152 -6.05 -42.22 6.35
CA HIS A 152 -5.62 -43.61 6.54
C HIS A 152 -4.13 -43.68 6.91
N HIS A 153 -3.90 -44.54 7.89
CA HIS A 153 -2.72 -44.76 8.71
C HIS A 153 -1.72 -45.74 8.05
N SER A 154 -0.44 -45.53 8.42
CA SER A 154 0.60 -46.54 8.73
C SER A 154 1.23 -47.37 7.60
N ALA A 155 2.57 -47.31 7.52
CA ALA A 155 3.44 -48.47 7.73
C ALA A 155 4.91 -48.05 7.88
N SER A 156 5.48 -48.33 9.05
CA SER A 156 6.91 -48.46 9.30
C SER A 156 7.42 -49.75 8.66
N SER A 157 8.63 -49.75 8.10
CA SER A 157 9.57 -50.89 8.17
C SER A 157 10.95 -50.49 7.69
N SER A 158 11.89 -50.56 8.62
CA SER A 158 13.33 -50.76 8.44
C SER A 158 13.63 -52.03 7.65
N ASN A 159 14.69 -52.00 6.83
CA ASN A 159 15.72 -53.05 6.80
C ASN A 159 16.85 -52.69 5.81
N SER A 160 18.07 -52.58 6.36
CA SER A 160 19.33 -53.01 5.73
C SER A 160 19.75 -54.34 6.42
N PRO A 161 20.79 -55.12 6.03
CA PRO A 161 21.90 -54.85 5.09
C PRO A 161 22.38 -56.07 4.24
N THR A 162 23.55 -55.87 3.57
CA THR A 162 24.53 -56.86 3.02
C THR A 162 24.13 -57.62 1.75
N THR A 163 24.96 -57.76 0.71
CA THR A 163 26.44 -57.83 0.58
C THR A 163 26.98 -56.99 -0.56
#